data_AF-A0A4Q9PQL6-F1
#
_entry.id   AF-A0A4Q9PQL6-F1
#
_cell.length_a   1.000
_cell.length_b   1.000
_cell.length_c   1.000
_cell.angle_alpha   90.00
_cell.angle_beta   90.00
_cell.angle_gamma   90.00
#
_symmetry.space_group_name_H-M   'P 1'
#
loop_
_entity.id
_entity.type
_entity.pdbx_description
1 polymer ?
#
loop_
_entity_poly.entity_id
_entity_poly.type
_entity_poly.pdbx_seq_one_letter_code
_entity_poly.pdbx_strand_id
1 'polypeptide(L)'
;MGWFGGGKASETPDLTSRKDRKKCWESRDAYFACLDGANVVKPGDEGNVCADAQGTYERNCARSWIDYFNKRRVLAEQQQGVLAQAQNQA
;
A
#
# COMPACT_ATOMS: atom_id res chain seq x y z
N MET A 1 -8.95 -21.10 32.63
CA MET A 1 -8.45 -20.96 31.24
C MET A 1 -9.65 -20.88 30.31
N GLY A 2 -10.11 -19.67 29.96
CA GLY A 2 -11.21 -19.44 29.02
C GLY A 2 -10.66 -18.82 27.74
N TRP A 3 -10.53 -19.65 26.72
CA TRP A 3 -9.87 -19.37 25.44
C TRP A 3 -10.92 -18.91 24.40
N PHE A 4 -10.54 -17.86 23.66
CA PHE A 4 -11.21 -17.23 22.51
C PHE A 4 -12.53 -16.45 22.70
N GLY A 5 -12.37 -15.18 23.08
CA GLY A 5 -12.53 -14.03 22.16
C GLY A 5 -13.50 -14.19 20.98
N GLY A 6 -14.78 -13.93 21.22
CA GLY A 6 -15.81 -13.75 20.19
C GLY A 6 -15.75 -12.35 19.57
N GLY A 7 -15.54 -12.31 18.26
CA GLY A 7 -15.21 -11.13 17.48
C GLY A 7 -16.33 -10.10 17.35
N LYS A 8 -15.92 -8.83 17.28
CA LYS A 8 -16.71 -7.74 16.72
C LYS A 8 -16.38 -7.63 15.24
N ALA A 9 -17.19 -8.26 14.41
CA ALA A 9 -17.25 -7.98 12.99
C ALA A 9 -18.17 -6.78 12.79
N SER A 10 -17.60 -5.63 12.45
CA SER A 10 -18.27 -4.60 11.65
C SER A 10 -17.28 -3.44 11.42
N GLU A 11 -17.05 -3.14 10.14
CA GLU A 11 -16.54 -1.88 9.58
C GLU A 11 -15.09 -1.82 9.05
N THR A 12 -14.28 -2.85 9.23
CA THR A 12 -12.97 -2.96 8.56
C THR A 12 -12.92 -4.16 7.61
N PRO A 13 -12.31 -4.03 6.41
CA PRO A 13 -12.17 -5.17 5.50
C PRO A 13 -11.45 -6.30 6.25
N ASP A 14 -12.11 -7.46 6.31
CA ASP A 14 -11.60 -8.61 7.05
C ASP A 14 -10.30 -9.08 6.42
N LEU A 15 -9.19 -8.78 7.10
CA LEU A 15 -7.84 -9.08 6.67
C LEU A 15 -7.56 -10.58 6.52
N THR A 16 -8.44 -11.43 7.05
CA THR A 16 -8.36 -12.90 6.96
C THR A 16 -9.13 -13.47 5.76
N SER A 17 -10.04 -12.69 5.18
CA SER A 17 -10.81 -13.07 4.00
C SER A 17 -9.96 -12.99 2.73
N ARG A 18 -9.76 -14.14 2.09
CA ARG A 18 -9.00 -14.27 0.83
C ARG A 18 -9.59 -13.41 -0.29
N LYS A 19 -10.91 -13.20 -0.29
CA LYS A 19 -11.61 -12.41 -1.31
C LYS A 19 -11.34 -10.91 -1.15
N ASP A 20 -11.34 -10.41 0.08
CA ASP A 20 -11.11 -8.99 0.36
C ASP A 20 -9.64 -8.62 0.14
N ARG A 21 -8.70 -9.53 0.44
CA ARG A 21 -7.29 -9.35 0.08
C ARG A 21 -7.09 -9.23 -1.44
N LYS A 22 -7.79 -10.05 -2.25
CA LYS A 22 -7.66 -9.98 -3.71
C LYS A 22 -8.13 -8.62 -4.25
N LYS A 23 -9.29 -8.12 -3.77
CA LYS A 23 -9.79 -6.78 -4.11
C LYS A 23 -8.83 -5.66 -3.70
N CYS A 24 -8.24 -5.77 -2.50
CA CYS A 24 -7.21 -4.81 -2.07
C CYS A 24 -6.01 -4.82 -3.03
N TRP A 25 -5.51 -5.99 -3.44
CA TRP A 25 -4.36 -6.08 -4.35
C TRP A 25 -4.67 -5.51 -5.73
N GLU A 26 -5.85 -5.78 -6.27
CA GLU A 26 -6.30 -5.20 -7.54
C GLU A 26 -6.40 -3.67 -7.45
N SER A 27 -6.94 -3.14 -6.35
CA SER A 27 -7.02 -1.68 -6.11
C SER A 27 -5.64 -1.06 -5.89
N ARG A 28 -4.72 -1.78 -5.22
CA ARG A 28 -3.33 -1.36 -5.00
C ARG A 28 -2.60 -1.23 -6.32
N ASP A 29 -2.67 -2.23 -7.18
CA ASP A 29 -1.94 -2.23 -8.44
C ASP A 29 -2.47 -1.14 -9.37
N ALA A 30 -3.78 -0.87 -9.38
CA ALA A 30 -4.35 0.26 -10.09
C ALA A 30 -3.83 1.62 -9.58
N TYR A 31 -3.78 1.79 -8.25
CA TYR A 31 -3.19 2.98 -7.64
C TYR A 31 -1.70 3.11 -7.99
N PHE A 32 -0.93 2.03 -7.83
CA PHE A 32 0.52 2.02 -8.04
C PHE A 32 0.91 2.25 -9.50
N ALA A 33 0.16 1.70 -10.45
CA ALA A 33 0.35 1.94 -11.87
C ALA A 33 0.13 3.42 -12.23
N CYS A 34 -0.79 4.10 -11.55
CA CYS A 34 -0.98 5.54 -11.71
C CYS A 34 0.21 6.33 -11.17
N LEU A 35 0.75 5.98 -9.99
CA LEU A 35 1.93 6.64 -9.43
C LEU A 35 3.18 6.43 -10.30
N ASP A 36 3.36 5.21 -10.83
CA ASP A 36 4.46 4.87 -11.73
C ASP A 36 4.37 5.70 -13.03
N GLY A 37 3.16 5.87 -13.57
CA GLY A 37 2.92 6.75 -14.72
C GLY A 37 3.22 8.23 -14.44
N ALA A 38 2.99 8.67 -13.19
CA ALA A 38 3.31 10.02 -12.74
C ALA A 38 4.78 10.20 -12.32
N ASN A 39 5.59 9.13 -12.30
CA ASN A 39 6.93 9.11 -11.70
C ASN A 39 6.95 9.59 -10.23
N VAL A 40 5.85 9.32 -9.50
CA VAL A 40 5.74 9.70 -8.09
C VAL A 40 6.03 8.50 -7.22
N VAL A 41 7.09 8.64 -6.45
CA VAL A 41 7.57 7.63 -5.49
C VAL A 41 6.73 7.63 -4.22
N LYS A 42 6.29 8.81 -3.80
CA LYS A 42 5.71 9.04 -2.49
C LYS A 42 4.18 9.18 -2.63
N PRO A 43 3.41 8.17 -2.19
CA PRO A 43 1.95 8.27 -2.19
C PRO A 43 1.52 9.45 -1.33
N GLY A 44 0.97 10.47 -1.98
CA GLY A 44 0.62 11.78 -1.41
C GLY A 44 1.30 12.98 -2.08
N ASP A 45 2.43 12.80 -2.78
CA ASP A 45 3.06 13.82 -3.64
C ASP A 45 2.40 13.89 -5.02
N GLU A 46 1.55 12.91 -5.35
CA GLU A 46 0.77 12.79 -6.60
C GLU A 46 -0.22 13.96 -6.82
N GLY A 47 -0.50 14.71 -5.76
CA GLY A 47 -1.63 15.64 -5.72
C GLY A 47 -2.96 14.92 -5.94
N ASN A 48 -3.64 15.25 -7.04
CA ASN A 48 -4.99 14.76 -7.37
C ASN A 48 -5.01 13.79 -8.56
N VAL A 49 -3.86 13.44 -9.14
CA VAL A 49 -3.77 12.64 -10.38
C VAL A 49 -4.33 11.23 -10.18
N CYS A 50 -4.11 10.66 -8.99
CA CYS A 50 -4.50 9.30 -8.65
C CYS A 50 -5.51 9.24 -7.50
N ALA A 51 -6.21 10.35 -7.20
CA ALA A 51 -7.11 10.45 -6.04
C ALA A 51 -8.30 9.51 -6.10
N ASP A 52 -8.86 9.25 -7.30
CA ASP A 52 -9.93 8.27 -7.48
C ASP A 52 -9.48 6.85 -7.14
N ALA A 53 -8.28 6.48 -7.60
CA ALA A 53 -7.67 5.19 -7.31
C ALA A 53 -7.30 5.09 -5.82
N GLN A 54 -6.79 6.17 -5.22
CA GLN A 54 -6.51 6.25 -3.78
C GLN A 54 -7.77 6.05 -2.94
N GLY A 55 -8.87 6.75 -3.26
CA GLY A 55 -10.13 6.61 -2.54
C GLY A 55 -10.73 5.20 -2.65
N THR A 56 -10.50 4.52 -3.78
CA THR A 56 -10.89 3.12 -3.98
C THR A 56 -10.00 2.18 -3.18
N TYR A 57 -8.70 2.46 -3.17
CA TYR A 57 -7.70 1.71 -2.43
C TYR A 57 -7.90 1.81 -0.91
N GLU A 58 -8.23 2.99 -0.38
CA GLU A 58 -8.57 3.21 1.03
C GLU A 58 -9.88 2.55 1.46
N ARG A 59 -10.85 2.42 0.54
CA ARG A 59 -12.13 1.74 0.81
C ARG A 59 -12.02 0.22 0.74
N ASN A 60 -11.25 -0.31 -0.21
CA ASN A 60 -11.13 -1.74 -0.44
C ASN A 60 -10.01 -2.40 0.38
N CYS A 61 -9.04 -1.63 0.86
CA CYS A 61 -7.93 -2.14 1.64
C CYS A 61 -7.91 -1.60 3.06
N ALA A 62 -7.41 -2.40 4.01
CA ALA A 62 -7.25 -1.92 5.37
C ALA A 62 -6.13 -0.87 5.45
N ARG A 63 -6.32 0.17 6.25
CA ARG A 63 -5.32 1.22 6.51
C ARG A 63 -3.94 0.67 6.88
N SER A 64 -3.88 -0.41 7.66
CA SER A 64 -2.61 -1.05 8.04
C SER A 64 -1.82 -1.60 6.85
N TRP A 65 -2.50 -2.12 5.83
CA TRP A 65 -1.89 -2.59 4.59
C TRP A 65 -1.41 -1.42 3.75
N ILE A 66 -2.23 -0.37 3.65
CA ILE A 66 -1.90 0.86 2.92
C ILE A 66 -0.62 1.48 3.47
N ASP A 67 -0.55 1.68 4.79
CA ASP A 67 0.65 2.21 5.46
C ASP A 67 1.88 1.34 5.19
N TYR A 68 1.72 0.00 5.23
CA TYR A 68 2.82 -0.92 4.97
C TYR A 68 3.35 -0.80 3.54
N PHE A 69 2.47 -0.75 2.54
CA PHE A 69 2.86 -0.63 1.14
C PHE A 69 3.47 0.73 0.82
N ASN A 70 2.91 1.81 1.39
CA ASN A 70 3.43 3.16 1.23
C ASN A 70 4.85 3.27 1.80
N LYS A 71 5.08 2.72 3.00
CA LYS A 71 6.42 2.62 3.59
C LYS A 71 7.38 1.81 2.72
N ARG A 72 6.89 0.70 2.13
CA ARG A 72 7.71 -0.16 1.28
C ARG A 72 8.17 0.54 -0.01
N ARG A 73 7.34 1.38 -0.64
CA ARG A 73 7.76 2.18 -1.80
C ARG A 73 8.87 3.16 -1.44
N VAL A 74 8.71 3.91 -0.34
CA VAL A 74 9.73 4.87 0.13
C VAL A 74 11.05 4.17 0.46
N LEU A 75 10.99 2.99 1.10
CA LEU A 75 12.18 2.19 1.40
C LEU A 75 12.87 1.65 0.15
N ALA A 76 12.11 1.23 -0.87
CA ALA A 76 12.68 0.74 -2.12
C ALA A 76 13.54 1.83 -2.79
N GLU A 77 13.09 3.07 -2.74
CA GLU A 77 13.80 4.22 -3.31
C GLU A 77 15.01 4.63 -2.48
N GLN A 78 14.89 4.57 -1.15
CA GLN A 78 16.03 4.74 -0.27
C GLN A 78 17.11 3.68 -0.52
N GLN A 79 16.71 2.42 -0.73
CA GLN A 79 17.63 1.33 -1.07
C GLN A 79 18.26 1.51 -2.45
N GLN A 80 17.50 1.99 -3.45
CA GLN A 80 18.07 2.30 -4.77
C GLN A 80 19.13 3.40 -4.69
N GLY A 81 18.90 4.45 -3.89
CA GLY A 81 19.90 5.50 -3.66
C GLY A 81 21.18 4.97 -2.98
N VAL A 82 21.04 4.09 -1.98
CA VAL A 82 22.19 3.48 -1.28
C VAL A 82 22.95 2.50 -2.17
N LEU A 83 22.26 1.70 -3.00
CA LEU A 83 22.91 0.81 -3.98
C LEU A 83 23.67 1.60 -5.05
N ALA A 84 23.12 2.73 -5.52
CA ALA A 84 23.80 3.63 -6.43
C ALA A 84 25.07 4.24 -5.81
N GLN A 85 25.04 4.56 -4.51
CA GLN A 85 26.23 5.01 -3.78
C GLN A 85 27.25 3.89 -3.59
N ALA A 86 26.81 2.66 -3.31
CA ALA A 86 27.69 1.50 -3.18
C ALA A 86 28.40 1.12 -4.50
N GLN A 87 27.73 1.28 -5.64
CA GLN A 87 28.33 1.05 -6.97
C GLN A 87 29.33 2.14 -7.38
N ASN A 88 29.18 3.38 -6.91
CA ASN A 88 30.12 4.47 -7.18
C ASN A 88 31.35 4.48 -6.23
N GLN A 89 31.40 3.57 -5.26
CA GLN A 89 32.56 3.40 -4.36
C GLN A 89 33.48 2.23 -4.77
N ALA A 90 33.33 1.71 -6.00
CA ALA A 90 34.17 0.65 -6.57
C ALA A 90 35.11 1.19 -7.66
#